data_AF-A0A1G6R6H5-F1
#
_entry.id   AF-A0A1G6R6H5-F1
#
_cell.length_a   1.000
_cell.length_b   1.000
_cell.length_c   1.000
_cell.angle_alpha   90.00
_cell.angle_beta   90.00
_cell.angle_gamma   90.00
#
_symmetry.space_group_name_H-M   'P 1'
#
loop_
_entity.id
_entity.type
_entity.pdbx_description
1 polymer ?
#
loop_
_entity_poly.entity_id
_entity_poly.type
_entity_poly.pdbx_seq_one_letter_code
_entity_poly.pdbx_strand_id
1 'polypeptide(L)' 'MITGLDHAQRAAPPGSEERPRAYHLDVPGTQEAPKPPSPAA' A
#
# COMPACT_ATOMS: atom_id res chain seq x y z
N MET A 1 9.41 23.74 1.49
CA MET A 1 8.21 23.53 2.33
C MET A 1 7.43 22.35 1.73
N ILE A 2 6.98 21.37 2.53
CA ILE A 2 6.24 20.20 2.03
C ILE A 2 4.74 20.52 2.05
N THR A 3 4.04 20.28 0.94
CA THR A 3 2.62 20.64 0.76
C THR A 3 1.66 19.45 0.88
N GLY A 4 2.17 18.21 0.89
CA GLY A 4 1.37 17.00 1.06
C GLY A 4 2.20 15.72 0.91
N LEU A 5 1.60 14.60 1.30
CA LEU A 5 2.13 13.26 1.11
C LEU A 5 1.11 12.44 0.33
N ASP A 6 1.53 11.97 -0.84
CA ASP A 6 0.67 11.25 -1.77
C ASP A 6 0.72 9.73 -1.51
N HIS A 7 1.92 9.19 -1.23
CA HIS A 7 2.12 7.76 -1.02
C HIS A 7 3.21 7.49 0.02
N ALA A 8 3.07 6.37 0.73
CA ALA A 8 4.12 5.84 1.61
C ALA A 8 4.28 4.35 1.35
N GLN A 9 5.53 3.90 1.22
CA GLN A 9 5.84 2.47 1.07
C GLN A 9 6.05 1.84 2.44
N ARG A 10 5.48 0.65 2.64
CA ARG A 10 5.66 -0.15 3.85
C ARG A 10 6.35 -1.46 3.48
N ALA A 11 7.51 -1.71 4.07
CA ALA A 11 8.14 -3.01 3.99
C ALA A 11 7.34 -4.03 4.82
N ALA A 12 7.06 -5.19 4.23
CA ALA A 12 6.45 -6.32 4.92
C ALA A 12 7.48 -7.46 5.02
N PRO A 13 7.54 -8.18 6.15
CA PRO A 13 8.30 -9.42 6.22
C PRO A 13 7.77 -10.43 5.20
N PRO A 14 8.63 -11.30 4.63
CA PRO A 14 8.20 -12.33 3.71
C PRO A 14 7.14 -13.25 4.34
N GLY A 15 6.07 -13.54 3.62
CA GLY A 15 4.95 -14.36 4.08
C GLY A 15 3.98 -13.62 5.00
N SER A 16 4.15 -12.33 5.21
CA SER A 16 3.26 -11.51 6.03
C SER A 16 2.45 -10.51 5.22
N GLU A 17 2.40 -10.61 3.89
CA GLU A 17 1.69 -9.67 3.02
C GLU A 17 0.17 -9.60 3.26
N GLU A 18 -0.48 -10.68 3.68
CA GLU A 18 -1.95 -10.69 3.86
C GLU A 18 -2.44 -9.84 5.03
N ARG A 19 -1.69 -9.81 6.14
CA ARG A 19 -2.06 -9.03 7.35
C ARG A 19 -2.13 -7.52 7.12
N PRO A 20 -1.10 -6.86 6.54
CA PRO A 20 -1.16 -5.44 6.23
C PRO A 20 -2.19 -5.16 5.12
N ARG A 21 -2.43 -6.08 4.19
CA ARG A 21 -3.50 -5.94 3.19
C ARG A 21 -4.87 -5.89 3.84
N ALA A 22 -5.20 -6.85 4.69
CA ALA A 22 -6.45 -6.89 5.44
C ALA A 22 -6.64 -5.64 6.32
N TYR A 23 -5.58 -5.17 6.98
CA TYR A 23 -5.63 -3.93 7.75
C TYR A 23 -6.08 -2.72 6.92
N HIS A 24 -5.54 -2.56 5.70
CA HIS A 24 -5.92 -1.44 4.84
C HIS A 24 -7.31 -1.60 4.22
N LEU A 25 -7.80 -2.82 4.02
CA LEU A 25 -9.15 -3.04 3.52
C LEU A 25 -10.22 -2.79 4.60
N ASP A 26 -9.96 -3.28 5.81
CA ASP A 26 -10.98 -3.39 6.86
C ASP A 26 -11.08 -2.15 7.76
N VAL A 27 -9.96 -1.57 8.17
CA VAL A 27 -9.95 -0.49 9.18
C VAL A 27 -10.26 0.89 8.60
N PRO A 28 -9.60 1.35 7.53
CA PRO A 28 -9.88 2.64 6.89
C PRO A 28 -10.99 2.54 5.82
N GLY A 29 -11.46 1.34 5.49
CA GLY A 29 -12.36 1.10 4.35
C GLY A 29 -11.71 1.36 2.99
N THR A 30 -10.38 1.32 2.91
CA THR A 30 -9.64 1.57 1.67
C THR A 30 -9.84 0.41 0.71
N GLN A 31 -10.13 0.69 -0.56
CA GLN A 31 -10.19 -0.36 -1.57
C GLN A 31 -8.79 -0.66 -2.12
N GLU A 32 -8.53 -1.92 -2.45
CA GLU A 32 -7.33 -2.27 -3.18
C GLU A 32 -7.43 -1.75 -4.62
N ALA A 33 -6.48 -0.91 -5.02
CA ALA A 33 -6.28 -0.53 -6.40
C ALA A 33 -5.37 -1.57 -7.10
N PRO A 34 -5.65 -1.96 -8.35
CA PRO A 34 -4.76 -2.82 -9.11
C PRO A 34 -3.38 -2.15 -9.24
N LYS A 35 -2.31 -2.95 -9.14
CA LYS A 35 -0.95 -2.45 -9.30
C LYS A 35 -0.83 -1.79 -10.69
N PRO A 36 -0.41 -0.53 -10.79
CA PRO A 36 -0.14 0.08 -12.08
C PRO A 36 0.93 -0.76 -12.81
N PRO A 37 0.94 -0.78 -14.16
CA PRO A 37 2.00 -1.44 -14.91
C PRO A 37 3.33 -0.96 -14.36
N SER A 38 4.23 -1.91 -14.04
CA SER A 38 5.47 -1.59 -13.33
C SER A 38 6.13 -0.37 -13.97
N PRO A 39 6.57 0.64 -13.19
CA PRO A 39 7.48 1.63 -13.73
C PRO A 39 8.66 0.83 -14.30
N ALA A 40 9.06 1.17 -15.53
CA ALA A 40 10.18 0.51 -16.20
C ALA A 40 11.39 0.48 -15.25
N ALA A 41 12.05 -0.67 -15.19
CA ALA A 41 13.17 -0.96 -14.30
C ALA A 41 14.33 0.04 -14.47
#